data_AF-A0A7J2JNB8-F1
#
_entry.id   AF-A0A7J2JNB8-F1
#
_cell.length_a   1.000
_cell.length_b   1.000
_cell.length_c   1.000
_cell.angle_alpha   90.00
_cell.angle_beta   90.00
_cell.angle_gamma   90.00
#
_symmetry.space_group_name_H-M   'P 1'
#
loop_
_entity.id
_entity.type
_entity.pdbx_description
1 polymer ?
#
loop_
_entity_poly.entity_id
_entity_poly.type
_entity_poly.pdbx_seq_one_letter_code
_entity_poly.pdbx_strand_id
1 'polypeptide(L)'
;MRVMTEIVAATAIVVSLESIAGIFLGEAISISDVRVLLIYPAMLTELGDASSIIGSILTTRLFLGLLRRKIPIIDVMPEVTGVFAVFLGFFSLMGGILWFHGGNPLVSIVTFLIAFPIILLITSSVVMLTSRRFDPDNFTIPLATSSADLVTTATVAAVLSLLGG
;
A
#
# COMPACT_ATOMS: atom_id res chain seq x y z
N MET A 1 7.19 -27.30 -10.61
CA MET A 1 5.73 -27.07 -10.75
C MET A 1 5.13 -26.31 -9.57
N ARG A 2 5.39 -26.69 -8.31
CA ARG A 2 4.78 -26.03 -7.13
C ARG A 2 4.90 -24.49 -7.11
N VAL A 3 6.11 -23.96 -7.32
CA VAL A 3 6.34 -22.50 -7.39
C VAL A 3 5.52 -21.84 -8.52
N MET A 4 5.44 -22.49 -9.68
CA MET A 4 4.67 -21.99 -10.83
C MET A 4 3.17 -21.90 -10.51
N THR A 5 2.64 -22.89 -9.79
CA THR A 5 1.24 -22.88 -9.34
C THR A 5 0.97 -21.79 -8.29
N GLU A 6 1.92 -21.58 -7.37
CA GLU A 6 1.83 -20.52 -6.36
C GLU A 6 1.81 -19.13 -7.01
N ILE A 7 2.72 -18.87 -7.96
CA ILE A 7 2.77 -17.61 -8.71
C ILE A 7 1.48 -17.40 -9.51
N VAL A 8 1.01 -18.41 -10.27
CA VAL A 8 -0.23 -18.28 -11.04
C VAL A 8 -1.44 -17.97 -10.14
N ALA A 9 -1.52 -18.61 -8.97
CA ALA A 9 -2.58 -18.34 -8.01
C ALA A 9 -2.49 -16.91 -7.45
N ALA A 10 -1.28 -16.44 -7.09
CA ALA A 10 -1.07 -15.06 -6.64
C ALA A 10 -1.45 -14.06 -7.74
N THR A 11 -1.01 -14.27 -8.98
CA THR A 11 -1.32 -13.39 -10.11
C THR A 11 -2.82 -13.33 -10.39
N ALA A 12 -3.56 -14.43 -10.29
CA ALA A 12 -5.01 -14.41 -10.48
C ALA A 12 -5.73 -13.49 -9.47
N ILE A 13 -5.27 -13.50 -8.21
CA ILE A 13 -5.79 -12.61 -7.16
C ILE A 13 -5.39 -11.16 -7.46
N VAL A 14 -4.12 -10.93 -7.82
CA VAL A 14 -3.60 -9.59 -8.18
C VAL A 14 -4.43 -8.98 -9.30
N VAL A 15 -4.66 -9.71 -10.40
CA VAL A 15 -5.46 -9.20 -11.54
C VAL A 15 -6.88 -8.80 -11.11
N SER A 16 -7.47 -9.54 -10.16
CA SER A 16 -8.78 -9.22 -9.63
C SER A 16 -8.76 -7.92 -8.80
N LEU A 17 -7.73 -7.73 -7.97
CA LEU A 17 -7.54 -6.51 -7.18
C LEU A 17 -7.29 -5.29 -8.09
N GLU A 18 -6.41 -5.42 -9.08
CA GLU A 18 -6.12 -4.36 -10.05
C GLU A 18 -7.34 -3.98 -10.88
N SER A 19 -8.18 -4.96 -11.24
CA SER A 19 -9.43 -4.68 -11.95
C SER A 19 -10.37 -3.81 -11.11
N ILE A 20 -10.46 -4.08 -9.80
CA ILE A 20 -11.25 -3.27 -8.88
C ILE A 20 -10.62 -1.89 -8.69
N ALA A 21 -9.30 -1.81 -8.53
CA ALA A 21 -8.57 -0.55 -8.45
C ALA A 21 -8.84 0.33 -9.68
N GLY A 22 -8.87 -0.27 -10.88
CA GLY A 22 -9.20 0.42 -12.13
C GLY A 22 -10.60 1.04 -12.15
N ILE A 23 -11.60 0.42 -11.50
CA ILE A 23 -12.95 0.98 -11.37
C ILE A 23 -12.89 2.24 -10.50
N PHE A 24 -12.25 2.17 -9.33
CA PHE A 24 -12.05 3.33 -8.45
C PHE A 24 -11.23 4.43 -9.12
N LEU A 25 -10.26 4.09 -9.96
CA LEU A 25 -9.49 5.06 -10.72
C LEU A 25 -10.36 5.81 -11.73
N GLY A 26 -11.30 5.11 -12.39
CA GLY A 26 -12.28 5.75 -13.27
C GLY A 26 -13.11 6.80 -12.54
N GLU A 27 -13.57 6.48 -11.32
CA GLU A 27 -14.26 7.44 -10.46
C GLU A 27 -13.35 8.60 -10.04
N ALA A 28 -12.12 8.31 -9.58
CA ALA A 28 -11.15 9.32 -9.18
C ALA A 28 -10.87 10.32 -10.33
N ILE A 29 -10.63 9.83 -11.55
CA ILE A 29 -10.41 10.68 -12.73
C ILE A 29 -11.62 11.58 -13.00
N SER A 30 -12.84 11.08 -12.81
CA SER A 30 -14.06 11.85 -13.07
C SER A 30 -14.28 13.02 -12.11
N ILE A 31 -13.71 12.95 -10.91
CA ILE A 31 -13.87 13.96 -9.84
C ILE A 31 -12.59 14.77 -9.57
N SER A 32 -11.45 14.36 -10.13
CA SER A 32 -10.13 14.90 -9.79
C SER A 32 -9.77 16.13 -10.61
N ASP A 33 -9.08 17.09 -9.97
CA ASP A 33 -8.25 18.07 -10.69
C ASP A 33 -7.10 17.32 -11.40
N VAL A 34 -6.76 17.75 -12.62
CA VAL A 34 -5.59 17.25 -13.39
C VAL A 34 -4.29 17.30 -12.59
N ARG A 35 -4.20 18.22 -11.62
CA ARG A 35 -3.03 18.37 -10.74
C ARG A 35 -2.83 17.19 -9.79
N VAL A 36 -3.90 16.55 -9.34
CA VAL A 36 -3.78 15.37 -8.46
C VAL A 36 -3.35 14.15 -9.28
N LEU A 37 -3.79 14.06 -10.53
CA LEU A 37 -3.34 13.03 -11.47
C LEU A 37 -1.83 13.11 -11.77
N LEU A 38 -1.20 14.28 -11.58
CA LEU A 38 0.25 14.46 -11.70
C LEU A 38 1.03 13.70 -10.61
N ILE A 39 0.54 13.71 -9.38
CA ILE A 39 1.22 13.06 -8.23
C ILE A 39 0.71 11.65 -7.95
N TYR A 40 -0.44 11.27 -8.52
CA TYR A 40 -1.10 9.99 -8.25
C TYR A 40 -0.23 8.75 -8.54
N PRO A 41 0.50 8.64 -9.67
CA PRO A 41 1.39 7.49 -9.91
C PRO A 41 2.49 7.34 -8.86
N ALA A 42 3.01 8.46 -8.34
CA ALA A 42 3.98 8.45 -7.26
C ALA A 42 3.32 7.98 -5.95
N MET A 43 2.13 8.49 -5.61
CA MET A 43 1.39 8.06 -4.41
C MET A 43 1.09 6.55 -4.41
N LEU A 44 0.68 6.01 -5.57
CA LEU A 44 0.51 4.56 -5.77
C LEU A 44 1.78 3.79 -5.43
N THR A 45 2.87 4.14 -6.13
CA THR A 45 4.16 3.46 -6.01
C THR A 45 4.70 3.49 -4.58
N GLU A 46 4.69 4.67 -3.97
CA GLU A 46 5.26 4.87 -2.63
C GLU A 46 4.51 4.07 -1.55
N LEU A 47 3.17 3.95 -1.64
CA LEU A 47 2.45 3.11 -0.68
C LEU A 47 2.72 1.60 -0.91
N GLY A 48 2.85 1.18 -2.17
CA GLY A 48 3.28 -0.17 -2.53
C GLY A 48 4.67 -0.52 -2.01
N ASP A 49 5.61 0.43 -2.06
CA ASP A 49 6.97 0.28 -1.54
C ASP A 49 6.97 0.19 -0.02
N ALA A 50 6.20 1.06 0.67
CA ALA A 50 6.03 0.99 2.12
C ALA A 50 5.51 -0.39 2.56
N SER A 51 4.50 -0.90 1.85
CA SER A 51 3.94 -2.23 2.05
C SER A 51 4.96 -3.34 1.84
N SER A 52 5.76 -3.28 0.77
CA SER A 52 6.78 -4.27 0.45
C SER A 52 7.92 -4.30 1.48
N ILE A 53 8.35 -3.13 1.96
CA ILE A 53 9.35 -3.01 3.03
C ILE A 53 8.83 -3.67 4.31
N ILE A 54 7.61 -3.36 4.73
CA ILE A 54 6.98 -3.97 5.91
C ILE A 54 6.87 -5.49 5.71
N GLY A 55 6.37 -5.95 4.56
CA GLY A 55 6.26 -7.37 4.23
C GLY A 55 7.60 -8.09 4.38
N SER A 56 8.66 -7.53 3.80
CA SER A 56 10.02 -8.09 3.84
C SER A 56 10.60 -8.15 5.26
N ILE A 57 10.35 -7.12 6.08
CA ILE A 57 10.76 -7.12 7.49
C ILE A 57 10.06 -8.25 8.25
N LEU A 58 8.76 -8.42 8.03
CA LEU A 58 7.97 -9.46 8.70
C LEU A 58 8.40 -10.87 8.26
N THR A 59 8.57 -11.11 6.96
CA THR A 59 9.00 -12.42 6.44
C THR A 59 10.41 -12.76 6.91
N THR A 60 11.33 -11.80 6.88
CA THR A 60 12.71 -11.99 7.36
C THR A 60 12.74 -12.31 8.85
N ARG A 61 12.03 -11.54 9.69
CA ARG A 61 12.01 -11.79 11.13
C ARG A 61 11.32 -13.10 11.49
N LEU A 62 10.29 -13.51 10.76
CA LEU A 62 9.67 -14.83 10.91
C LEU A 62 10.65 -15.95 10.54
N PHE A 63 11.38 -15.79 9.42
CA PHE A 63 12.38 -16.76 8.96
C PHE A 63 13.53 -16.93 9.97
N LEU A 64 14.01 -15.81 10.55
CA LEU A 64 15.04 -15.82 11.59
C LEU A 64 14.53 -16.31 12.97
N GLY A 65 13.23 -16.60 13.11
CA GLY A 65 12.63 -17.02 14.38
C GLY A 65 12.51 -15.90 15.43
N LEU A 66 12.69 -14.64 15.02
CA LEU A 66 12.59 -13.46 15.87
C LEU A 66 11.13 -13.05 16.14
N LEU A 67 10.21 -13.46 15.28
CA LEU A 67 8.77 -13.25 15.45
C LEU A 67 8.04 -14.56 15.70
N ARG A 68 7.10 -14.53 16.65
CA ARG A 68 6.11 -15.61 16.79
C ARG A 68 5.02 -15.44 15.74
N ARG A 69 4.40 -16.56 15.37
CA ARG A 69 3.38 -16.65 14.31
C ARG A 69 2.13 -15.79 14.53
N LYS A 70 1.89 -15.33 15.76
CA LYS A 70 0.97 -14.23 16.07
C LYS A 70 1.83 -12.98 16.14
N ILE A 71 2.01 -12.28 15.02
CA ILE A 71 2.88 -11.11 14.95
C ILE A 71 2.34 -10.06 15.91
N PRO A 72 2.98 -9.81 17.06
CA PRO A 72 2.61 -8.69 17.90
C PRO A 72 3.12 -7.48 17.14
N ILE A 73 2.20 -6.62 16.68
CA ILE A 73 2.57 -5.40 15.96
C ILE A 73 3.63 -4.59 16.74
N ILE A 74 3.58 -4.66 18.09
CA ILE A 74 4.57 -4.10 19.02
C ILE A 74 6.02 -4.55 18.76
N ASP A 75 6.24 -5.79 18.30
CA ASP A 75 7.58 -6.36 18.11
C ASP A 75 8.30 -5.73 16.90
N VAL A 76 7.54 -5.15 15.97
CA VAL A 76 8.03 -4.47 14.76
C VAL A 76 7.72 -2.98 14.74
N MET A 77 7.24 -2.43 15.85
CA MET A 77 6.89 -1.01 15.92
C MET A 77 8.02 -0.07 15.57
N PRO A 78 9.28 -0.27 16.03
CA PRO A 78 10.37 0.64 15.68
C PRO A 78 10.60 0.74 14.17
N GLU A 79 10.52 -0.37 13.45
CA GLU A 79 10.66 -0.39 12.00
C GLU A 79 9.46 0.23 11.31
N VAL A 80 8.24 -0.15 11.73
CA VAL A 80 7.00 0.37 11.14
C VAL A 80 6.87 1.88 11.36
N THR A 81 7.30 2.41 12.51
CA THR A 81 7.32 3.86 12.75
C THR A 81 8.37 4.57 11.89
N GLY A 82 9.54 3.94 11.67
CA GLY A 82 10.54 4.43 10.73
C GLY A 82 10.00 4.53 9.30
N VAL A 83 9.37 3.45 8.82
CA VAL A 83 8.68 3.43 7.52
C VAL A 83 7.61 4.51 7.47
N PHE A 84 6.73 4.57 8.47
CA PHE A 84 5.68 5.59 8.54
C PHE A 84 6.24 7.01 8.45
N ALA A 85 7.31 7.33 9.18
CA ALA A 85 7.90 8.66 9.20
C ALA A 85 8.51 9.04 7.84
N VAL A 86 9.22 8.12 7.18
CA VAL A 86 9.81 8.35 5.85
C VAL A 86 8.72 8.59 4.81
N PHE A 87 7.72 7.71 4.75
CA PHE A 87 6.65 7.83 3.75
C PHE A 87 5.71 9.00 4.05
N LEU A 88 5.48 9.36 5.31
CA LEU A 88 4.81 10.62 5.66
C LEU A 88 5.58 11.82 5.09
N GLY A 89 6.91 11.78 5.13
CA GLY A 89 7.78 12.77 4.48
C GLY A 89 7.56 12.83 2.97
N PHE A 90 7.58 11.69 2.28
CA PHE A 90 7.31 11.61 0.83
C PHE A 90 5.92 12.14 0.47
N PHE A 91 4.87 11.72 1.16
CA PHE A 91 3.51 12.22 0.91
C PHE A 91 3.36 13.70 1.24
N SER A 92 4.11 14.22 2.23
CA SER A 92 4.18 15.66 2.49
C SER A 92 4.87 16.42 1.36
N LEU A 93 5.95 15.87 0.78
CA LEU A 93 6.62 16.44 -0.40
C LEU A 93 5.68 16.46 -1.61
N MET A 94 4.95 15.38 -1.86
CA MET A 94 3.93 15.32 -2.93
C MET A 94 2.81 16.35 -2.69
N GLY A 95 2.37 16.52 -1.45
CA GLY A 95 1.46 17.61 -1.06
C GLY A 95 2.05 18.98 -1.39
N GLY A 96 3.33 19.21 -1.08
CA GLY A 96 4.05 20.44 -1.44
C GLY A 96 4.12 20.70 -2.94
N ILE A 97 4.37 19.67 -3.76
CA ILE A 97 4.34 19.76 -5.22
C ILE A 97 2.94 20.15 -5.70
N LEU A 98 1.91 19.48 -5.16
CA LEU A 98 0.52 19.78 -5.50
C LEU A 98 0.15 21.22 -5.14
N TRP A 99 0.56 21.69 -3.96
CA TRP A 99 0.36 23.08 -3.53
C TRP A 99 1.10 24.08 -4.42
N PHE A 100 2.34 23.79 -4.82
CA PHE A 100 3.11 24.63 -5.74
C PHE A 100 2.40 24.78 -7.09
N HIS A 101 1.75 23.71 -7.56
CA HIS A 101 0.90 23.74 -8.74
C HIS A 101 -0.50 24.29 -8.47
N GLY A 102 -0.81 24.76 -7.27
CA GLY A 102 -2.08 25.39 -6.87
C GLY A 102 -3.23 24.42 -6.59
N GLY A 103 -2.94 23.14 -6.30
CA GLY A 103 -3.91 22.17 -5.81
C GLY A 103 -3.91 22.07 -4.29
N ASN A 104 -4.79 21.23 -3.72
CA ASN A 104 -4.91 21.05 -2.29
C ASN A 104 -3.86 20.05 -1.73
N PRO A 105 -2.83 20.50 -0.97
CA PRO A 105 -1.77 19.62 -0.44
C PRO A 105 -2.29 18.52 0.48
N LEU A 106 -3.46 18.74 1.11
CA LEU A 106 -4.03 17.80 2.07
C LEU A 106 -4.46 16.49 1.42
N VAL A 107 -4.75 16.49 0.11
CA VAL A 107 -5.15 15.27 -0.61
C VAL A 107 -4.09 14.18 -0.43
N SER A 108 -2.82 14.51 -0.62
CA SER A 108 -1.71 13.56 -0.45
C SER A 108 -1.56 13.09 1.00
N ILE A 109 -1.46 14.04 1.94
CA ILE A 109 -1.17 13.74 3.35
C ILE A 109 -2.30 12.92 3.98
N VAL A 110 -3.57 13.33 3.77
CA VAL A 110 -4.74 12.64 4.31
C VAL A 110 -4.88 11.25 3.70
N THR A 111 -4.58 11.10 2.40
CA THR A 111 -4.56 9.78 1.76
C THR A 111 -3.60 8.85 2.48
N PHE A 112 -2.36 9.27 2.73
CA PHE A 112 -1.37 8.44 3.43
C PHE A 112 -1.82 8.05 4.84
N LEU A 113 -2.33 9.01 5.61
CA LEU A 113 -2.75 8.78 7.00
C LEU A 113 -3.89 7.76 7.11
N ILE A 114 -4.75 7.66 6.09
CA ILE A 114 -5.82 6.67 6.02
C ILE A 114 -5.31 5.35 5.44
N ALA A 115 -4.55 5.40 4.34
CA ALA A 115 -4.15 4.22 3.58
C ALA A 115 -3.08 3.38 4.29
N PHE A 116 -2.12 4.02 4.98
CA PHE A 116 -1.03 3.34 5.67
C PHE A 116 -1.48 2.33 6.74
N PRO A 117 -2.36 2.66 7.70
CA PRO A 117 -2.80 1.67 8.69
C PRO A 117 -3.57 0.51 8.05
N ILE A 118 -4.32 0.76 6.98
CA ILE A 118 -5.02 -0.29 6.22
C ILE A 118 -4.02 -1.24 5.58
N ILE A 119 -3.00 -0.70 4.90
CA ILE A 119 -2.02 -1.55 4.21
C ILE A 119 -1.11 -2.30 5.18
N LEU A 120 -0.79 -1.71 6.33
CA LEU A 120 -0.07 -2.38 7.42
C LEU A 120 -0.84 -3.63 7.89
N LEU A 121 -2.15 -3.52 8.07
CA LEU A 121 -3.01 -4.64 8.47
C LEU A 121 -3.10 -5.72 7.39
N ILE A 122 -3.29 -5.32 6.12
CA ILE A 122 -3.35 -6.25 4.99
C ILE A 122 -2.03 -6.99 4.84
N THR A 123 -0.91 -6.26 4.77
CA THR A 123 0.43 -6.83 4.59
C THR A 123 0.75 -7.83 5.72
N SER A 124 0.50 -7.44 6.97
CA SER A 124 0.72 -8.32 8.13
C SER A 124 -0.14 -9.59 8.05
N SER A 125 -1.40 -9.45 7.62
CA SER A 125 -2.32 -10.57 7.46
C SER A 125 -1.88 -11.52 6.35
N VAL A 126 -1.46 -10.99 5.21
CA VAL A 126 -0.96 -11.78 4.08
C VAL A 126 0.26 -12.59 4.53
N VAL A 127 1.26 -11.96 5.16
CA VAL A 127 2.44 -12.65 5.69
C VAL A 127 2.04 -13.77 6.66
N MET A 128 1.18 -13.49 7.64
CA MET A 128 0.76 -14.50 8.63
C MET A 128 0.05 -15.70 8.02
N LEU A 129 -0.73 -15.49 6.95
CA LEU A 129 -1.48 -16.53 6.26
C LEU A 129 -0.58 -17.35 5.33
N THR A 130 0.33 -16.69 4.61
CA THR A 130 1.18 -17.33 3.60
C THR A 130 2.33 -18.10 4.25
N SER A 131 2.95 -17.55 5.30
CA SER A 131 4.02 -18.22 6.07
C SER A 131 3.58 -19.53 6.75
N ARG A 132 2.29 -19.92 6.66
CA ARG A 132 1.80 -21.19 7.21
C ARG A 132 2.18 -22.41 6.39
N ARG A 133 2.20 -22.28 5.06
CA ARG A 133 2.27 -23.42 4.12
C ARG A 133 3.00 -23.08 2.81
N PHE A 134 3.23 -21.81 2.56
CA PHE A 134 3.82 -21.30 1.33
C PHE A 134 5.07 -20.50 1.65
N ASP A 135 5.87 -20.27 0.60
CA ASP A 135 6.86 -19.22 0.64
C ASP A 135 6.10 -17.88 0.70
N PRO A 136 6.20 -17.12 1.81
CA PRO A 136 5.46 -15.89 1.94
C PRO A 136 5.88 -14.86 0.91
N ASP A 137 7.10 -14.89 0.37
CA ASP A 137 7.55 -13.85 -0.57
C ASP A 137 6.86 -13.99 -1.94
N ASN A 138 6.52 -15.21 -2.36
CA ASN A 138 5.76 -15.49 -3.59
C ASN A 138 4.34 -14.88 -3.59
N PHE A 139 3.81 -14.56 -2.41
CA PHE A 139 2.45 -14.05 -2.23
C PHE A 139 2.44 -12.64 -1.63
N THR A 140 3.32 -12.36 -0.67
CA THR A 140 3.32 -11.14 0.11
C THR A 140 3.57 -9.94 -0.76
N ILE A 141 4.64 -9.94 -1.56
CA ILE A 141 4.95 -8.76 -2.39
C ILE A 141 3.83 -8.51 -3.40
N PRO A 142 3.42 -9.48 -4.26
CA PRO A 142 2.39 -9.21 -5.27
C PRO A 142 1.04 -8.81 -4.68
N LEU A 143 0.60 -9.47 -3.59
CA LEU A 143 -0.69 -9.17 -2.97
C LEU A 143 -0.66 -7.86 -2.19
N ALA A 144 0.44 -7.54 -1.54
CA ALA A 144 0.54 -6.35 -0.72
C ALA A 144 0.69 -5.09 -1.58
N THR A 145 1.46 -5.14 -2.69
CA THR A 145 1.52 -4.02 -3.65
C THR A 145 0.18 -3.78 -4.35
N SER A 146 -0.47 -4.83 -4.88
CA SER A 146 -1.78 -4.66 -5.52
C SER A 146 -2.89 -4.22 -4.56
N SER A 147 -2.83 -4.68 -3.31
CA SER A 147 -3.70 -4.14 -2.26
C SER A 147 -3.40 -2.68 -1.96
N ALA A 148 -2.12 -2.27 -1.98
CA ALA A 148 -1.73 -0.88 -1.80
C ALA A 148 -2.24 -0.01 -2.94
N ASP A 149 -2.22 -0.52 -4.17
CA ASP A 149 -2.74 0.19 -5.34
C ASP A 149 -4.25 0.43 -5.22
N LEU A 150 -5.01 -0.62 -4.88
CA LEU A 150 -6.44 -0.52 -4.61
C LEU A 150 -6.75 0.43 -3.45
N VAL A 151 -6.06 0.30 -2.32
CA VAL A 151 -6.30 1.12 -1.12
C VAL A 151 -5.94 2.57 -1.39
N THR A 152 -4.81 2.85 -2.04
CA THR A 152 -4.42 4.22 -2.41
C THR A 152 -5.47 4.83 -3.31
N THR A 153 -5.89 4.12 -4.36
CA THR A 153 -6.86 4.63 -5.34
C THR A 153 -8.21 4.92 -4.70
N ALA A 154 -8.75 3.98 -3.92
CA ALA A 154 -10.01 4.16 -3.21
C ALA A 154 -9.93 5.31 -2.19
N THR A 155 -8.79 5.44 -1.49
CA THR A 155 -8.60 6.50 -0.51
C THR A 155 -8.46 7.86 -1.18
N VAL A 156 -7.71 7.98 -2.27
CA VAL A 156 -7.61 9.21 -3.06
C VAL A 156 -9.00 9.63 -3.56
N ALA A 157 -9.77 8.70 -4.15
CA ALA A 157 -11.13 8.99 -4.60
C ALA A 157 -12.02 9.51 -3.46
N ALA A 158 -11.98 8.85 -2.30
CA ALA A 158 -12.74 9.28 -1.12
C ALA A 158 -12.30 10.66 -0.63
N VAL A 159 -10.98 10.91 -0.52
CA VAL A 159 -10.45 12.19 -0.05
C VAL A 159 -10.79 13.33 -1.02
N LEU A 160 -10.72 13.11 -2.32
CA LEU A 160 -11.14 14.08 -3.34
C LEU A 160 -12.63 14.42 -3.22
N SER A 161 -13.48 13.43 -2.99
CA SER A 161 -14.92 13.66 -2.81
C SER A 161 -15.25 14.50 -1.56
N LEU A 162 -14.40 14.47 -0.54
CA LEU A 162 -14.62 15.16 0.74
C LEU A 162 -13.96 16.55 0.79
N LEU A 163 -12.76 16.69 0.25
CA LEU A 163 -11.97 17.92 0.35
C LEU A 163 -12.08 18.81 -0.89
N GLY A 164 -12.67 18.31 -1.97
CA GLY A 164 -12.63 18.93 -3.28
C GLY A 164 -11.25 18.74 -3.94
N GLY A 165 -11.28 18.42 -5.23
CA GLY A 165 -10.11 18.48 -6.12
C GLY A 165 -9.82 19.91 -6.55
#